data_AF-A0A7C4TS15-F1
#
_entry.id   AF-A0A7C4TS15-F1
#
_cell.length_a   1.000
_cell.length_b   1.000
_cell.length_c   1.000
_cell.angle_alpha   90.00
_cell.angle_beta   90.00
_cell.angle_gamma   90.00
#
_symmetry.space_group_name_H-M   'P 1'
#
loop_
_entity.id
_entity.type
_entity.pdbx_description
1 polymer ?
#
loop_
_entity_poly.entity_id
_entity_poly.type
_entity_poly.pdbx_seq_one_letter_code
_entity_poly.pdbx_strand_id
1 'polypeptide(L)'
;MASFHLRKVLKTKSGSFLLAIPKTWALKMGLRKGDQLIVEELDNGSLVIRAGVGAGEEGEKLSETTLEYGETLERDLLSRYLIGYDIIRVVSKTRLTLEQKDRIKRAIAPLVGVEVIEEKANEMVLQCLLSPLAVSLKALFKRADVIAQQMHRDSIKALVDRDVELAQSVVKRDEDLNRIYFLVVRQLRTIIRNPRLSEKAGVKLHDCLDYRLAAKSIESIGDEAVSIAKNVMKLLSNKAKLELE
;
A
#
# COMPACT_ATOMS: atom_id res chain seq x y z
N MET A 1 18.47 -14.62 5.25
CA MET A 1 19.87 -14.16 5.40
C MET A 1 20.52 -14.17 4.03
N ALA A 2 21.23 -13.10 3.66
CA ALA A 2 21.98 -13.07 2.41
C ALA A 2 23.15 -14.08 2.49
N SER A 3 23.29 -14.93 1.48
CA SER A 3 24.43 -15.86 1.36
C SER A 3 25.52 -15.22 0.52
N PHE A 4 26.73 -15.10 1.07
CA PHE A 4 27.88 -14.54 0.37
C PHE A 4 28.72 -15.66 -0.26
N HIS A 5 29.08 -15.48 -1.53
CA HIS A 5 29.94 -16.42 -2.26
C HIS A 5 31.10 -15.67 -2.91
N LEU A 6 32.32 -15.95 -2.47
CA LEU A 6 33.52 -15.49 -3.15
C LEU A 6 33.71 -16.31 -4.43
N ARG A 7 33.94 -15.61 -5.55
CA ARG A 7 34.19 -16.20 -6.87
C ARG A 7 35.34 -15.46 -7.53
N LYS A 8 36.25 -16.22 -8.13
CA LYS A 8 37.28 -15.65 -9.00
C LYS A 8 36.68 -15.41 -10.37
N VAL A 9 37.03 -14.28 -10.96
CA VAL A 9 36.73 -13.99 -12.35
C VAL A 9 37.79 -14.66 -13.22
N LEU A 10 37.37 -15.27 -14.33
CA LEU A 10 38.28 -15.91 -15.29
C LEU A 10 38.35 -15.05 -16.55
N LYS A 11 39.56 -14.71 -17.00
CA LYS A 11 39.76 -13.97 -18.25
C LYS A 11 39.84 -14.95 -19.42
N THR A 12 39.07 -14.70 -20.48
CA THR A 12 39.10 -15.48 -21.72
C THR A 12 40.19 -14.98 -22.65
N LYS A 13 40.55 -15.80 -23.66
CA LYS A 13 41.54 -15.43 -24.68
C LYS A 13 41.08 -14.24 -25.55
N SER A 14 39.78 -14.01 -25.68
CA SER A 14 39.21 -12.87 -26.42
C SER A 14 39.13 -11.59 -25.59
N GLY A 15 39.58 -11.60 -24.33
CA GLY A 15 39.57 -10.44 -23.45
C GLY A 15 38.31 -10.26 -22.61
N SER A 16 37.28 -11.09 -22.81
CA SER A 16 36.08 -11.09 -21.96
C SER A 16 36.34 -11.78 -20.61
N PHE A 17 35.46 -11.54 -19.65
CA PHE A 17 35.54 -12.13 -18.32
C PHE A 17 34.35 -13.08 -18.10
N LEU A 18 34.63 -14.22 -17.46
CA LEU A 18 33.64 -15.21 -17.06
C LEU A 18 33.56 -15.26 -15.54
N LEU A 19 32.33 -15.26 -15.02
CA LEU A 19 32.04 -15.42 -13.60
C LEU A 19 31.10 -16.63 -13.42
N ALA A 20 31.52 -17.61 -12.63
CA ALA A 20 30.68 -18.77 -12.32
C ALA A 20 29.66 -18.44 -11.23
N ILE A 21 28.37 -18.52 -11.57
CA ILE A 21 27.27 -18.37 -10.61
C ILE A 21 27.20 -19.55 -9.61
N PRO A 22 26.65 -19.37 -8.39
CA PRO A 22 26.51 -20.46 -7.43
C PRO A 22 25.58 -21.56 -7.94
N LYS A 23 26.05 -22.82 -7.92
CA LYS A 23 25.27 -24.00 -8.36
C LYS A 23 23.92 -24.13 -7.64
N THR A 24 23.91 -23.92 -6.32
CA THR A 24 22.70 -23.98 -5.49
C THR A 24 21.67 -22.91 -5.89
N TRP A 25 22.14 -21.71 -6.20
CA TRP A 25 21.28 -20.64 -6.72
C TRP A 25 20.75 -20.97 -8.11
N ALA A 26 21.60 -21.46 -9.01
CA ALA A 26 21.19 -21.85 -10.37
C ALA A 26 20.11 -22.93 -10.38
N LEU A 27 20.27 -23.97 -9.54
CA LEU A 27 19.26 -25.01 -9.36
C LEU A 27 17.96 -24.46 -8.76
N LYS A 28 18.05 -23.59 -7.76
CA LYS A 28 16.88 -22.95 -7.15
C LYS A 28 16.08 -22.11 -8.14
N MET A 29 16.77 -21.43 -9.06
CA MET A 29 16.15 -20.63 -10.11
C MET A 29 15.75 -21.44 -11.34
N GLY A 30 15.91 -22.78 -11.32
CA GLY A 30 15.53 -23.65 -12.42
C GLY A 30 16.34 -23.46 -13.71
N LEU A 31 17.53 -22.85 -13.63
CA LEU A 31 18.33 -22.48 -14.79
C LEU A 31 18.86 -23.72 -15.53
N ARG A 32 18.72 -23.71 -16.85
CA ARG A 32 19.22 -24.71 -17.79
C ARG A 32 20.30 -24.12 -18.68
N LYS A 33 21.03 -25.02 -19.35
CA LYS A 33 22.04 -24.63 -20.33
C LYS A 33 21.35 -23.85 -21.47
N GLY A 34 21.80 -22.62 -21.71
CA GLY A 34 21.26 -21.73 -22.73
C GLY A 34 20.32 -20.66 -22.18
N ASP A 35 19.90 -20.75 -20.92
CA ASP A 35 19.08 -19.72 -20.29
C ASP A 35 19.88 -18.41 -20.14
N GLN A 36 19.19 -17.30 -20.39
CA GLN A 36 19.76 -15.98 -20.28
C GLN A 36 19.60 -15.43 -18.85
N LEU A 37 20.59 -14.65 -18.42
CA LEU A 37 20.54 -13.90 -17.17
C LEU A 37 20.51 -12.43 -17.48
N ILE A 38 19.77 -11.68 -16.67
CA ILE A 38 19.83 -10.23 -16.67
C ILE A 38 20.99 -9.83 -15.78
N VAL A 39 21.90 -9.02 -16.31
CA VAL A 39 23.01 -8.43 -15.58
C VAL A 39 22.82 -6.92 -15.62
N GLU A 40 22.54 -6.33 -14.47
CA GLU A 40 22.32 -4.90 -14.29
C GLU A 40 23.55 -4.29 -13.61
N GLU A 41 24.11 -3.24 -14.20
CA GLU A 41 25.18 -2.44 -13.59
C GLU A 41 24.55 -1.24 -12.88
N LEU A 42 24.79 -1.13 -11.57
CA LEU A 42 24.32 -0.02 -10.76
C LEU A 42 25.36 1.12 -10.75
N ASP A 43 24.91 2.35 -10.50
CA ASP A 43 25.77 3.55 -10.46
C ASP A 43 26.96 3.46 -9.47
N ASN A 44 26.87 2.58 -8.46
CA ASN A 44 27.94 2.33 -7.50
C ASN A 44 28.98 1.29 -7.96
N GLY A 45 28.93 0.87 -9.23
CA GLY A 45 29.81 -0.14 -9.83
C GLY A 45 29.47 -1.59 -9.43
N SER A 46 28.34 -1.82 -8.74
CA SER A 46 27.88 -3.17 -8.42
C SER A 46 27.18 -3.82 -9.61
N LEU A 47 27.40 -5.13 -9.80
CA LEU A 47 26.63 -5.94 -10.74
C LEU A 47 25.54 -6.73 -10.01
N VAL A 48 24.29 -6.62 -10.45
CA VAL A 48 23.15 -7.42 -9.99
C VAL A 48 22.81 -8.44 -11.06
N ILE A 49 22.92 -9.72 -10.73
CA ILE A 49 22.58 -10.83 -11.62
C ILE A 49 21.22 -11.40 -11.23
N ARG A 50 20.30 -11.47 -12.20
CA ARG A 50 18.95 -12.03 -12.03
C ARG A 50 18.69 -13.10 -13.09
N ALA A 51 17.85 -14.09 -12.76
CA ALA A 51 17.34 -15.03 -13.75
C ALA A 51 16.55 -14.26 -14.83
N GLY A 52 16.80 -14.54 -16.11
CA GLY A 52 16.13 -13.88 -17.22
C GLY A 52 14.68 -14.31 -17.40
N VAL A 53 13.94 -13.53 -18.20
CA VAL A 53 12.54 -13.80 -18.55
C VAL A 53 12.48 -15.15 -19.26
N GLY A 54 11.78 -16.12 -18.66
CA GLY A 54 11.69 -17.51 -19.11
C GLY A 54 12.17 -18.55 -18.09
N ALA A 55 13.01 -18.17 -17.13
CA ALA A 55 13.34 -19.00 -15.97
C ALA A 55 12.31 -18.74 -14.86
N GLY A 56 11.13 -19.37 -14.99
CA GLY A 56 10.08 -19.32 -13.98
C GLY A 56 9.34 -17.98 -13.93
N GLU A 57 8.57 -17.67 -14.99
CA GLU A 57 7.30 -16.96 -14.79
C GLU A 57 6.32 -17.91 -14.07
N GLU A 58 6.67 -18.35 -12.86
CA GLU A 58 5.65 -18.68 -11.87
C GLU A 58 4.95 -17.35 -11.63
N GLY A 59 3.71 -17.21 -12.10
CA GLY A 59 2.90 -16.01 -11.86
C GLY A 59 3.07 -15.58 -10.40
N GLU A 60 3.32 -14.28 -10.16
CA GLU A 60 3.69 -13.77 -8.83
C GLU A 60 2.82 -14.44 -7.76
N LYS A 61 3.44 -15.30 -6.95
CA LYS A 61 2.74 -16.04 -5.92
C LYS A 61 2.12 -15.02 -4.96
N LEU A 62 0.79 -14.97 -4.91
CA LEU A 62 0.05 -14.06 -4.05
C LEU A 62 0.55 -14.21 -2.60
N SER A 63 0.88 -13.09 -1.99
CA SER A 63 1.32 -13.06 -0.61
C SER A 63 0.13 -13.21 0.33
N GLU A 64 0.27 -14.07 1.33
CA GLU A 64 -0.86 -14.47 2.19
C GLU A 64 -0.51 -14.38 3.67
N THR A 65 -1.50 -14.04 4.50
CA THR A 65 -1.39 -14.01 5.96
C THR A 65 -2.71 -14.40 6.62
N THR A 66 -2.63 -14.90 7.84
CA THR A 66 -3.79 -15.20 8.68
C THR A 66 -3.78 -14.34 9.94
N LEU A 67 -4.95 -13.90 10.40
CA LEU A 67 -5.15 -13.23 11.69
C LEU A 67 -6.39 -13.78 12.39
N GLU A 68 -6.35 -13.85 13.72
CA GLU A 68 -7.50 -14.24 14.55
C GLU A 68 -8.43 -13.03 14.73
N TYR A 69 -9.74 -13.24 14.62
CA TYR A 69 -10.75 -12.22 14.92
C TYR A 69 -10.61 -11.79 16.39
N GLY A 70 -10.54 -10.48 16.62
CA GLY A 70 -10.38 -9.93 17.97
C GLY A 70 -10.74 -8.45 18.06
N GLU A 71 -10.42 -7.84 19.19
CA GLU A 71 -10.71 -6.42 19.44
C GLU A 71 -9.91 -5.49 18.52
N THR A 72 -8.70 -5.88 18.12
CA THR A 72 -7.79 -5.09 17.27
C THR A 72 -8.01 -5.26 15.76
N LEU A 73 -9.11 -5.90 15.35
CA LEU A 73 -9.39 -6.31 13.96
C LEU A 73 -9.09 -5.22 12.92
N GLU A 74 -9.59 -4.01 13.10
CA GLU A 74 -9.43 -2.90 12.15
C GLU A 74 -7.96 -2.54 11.97
N ARG A 75 -7.21 -2.44 13.07
CA ARG A 75 -5.78 -2.13 13.06
C ARG A 75 -4.97 -3.26 12.44
N ASP A 76 -5.33 -4.50 12.74
CA ASP A 76 -4.66 -5.66 12.18
C ASP A 76 -4.88 -5.75 10.68
N LEU A 77 -6.13 -5.63 10.21
CA LEU A 77 -6.48 -5.61 8.80
C LEU A 77 -5.76 -4.50 8.05
N LEU A 78 -5.82 -3.26 8.56
CA LEU A 78 -5.11 -2.13 7.98
C LEU A 78 -3.61 -2.40 7.90
N SER A 79 -2.98 -2.92 8.97
CA SER A 79 -1.56 -3.25 8.98
C SER A 79 -1.18 -4.26 7.90
N ARG A 80 -1.94 -5.37 7.75
CA ARG A 80 -1.67 -6.39 6.74
C ARG A 80 -1.86 -5.84 5.33
N TYR A 81 -2.88 -5.01 5.13
CA TYR A 81 -3.09 -4.30 3.87
C TYR A 81 -1.93 -3.36 3.54
N LEU A 82 -1.47 -2.54 4.49
CA LEU A 82 -0.37 -1.60 4.28
C LEU A 82 0.96 -2.33 4.03
N ILE A 83 1.19 -3.48 4.65
CA ILE A 83 2.38 -4.33 4.38
C ILE A 83 2.38 -4.89 2.95
N GLY A 84 1.23 -4.92 2.28
CA GLY A 84 1.10 -5.40 0.91
C GLY A 84 0.74 -6.89 0.82
N TYR A 85 0.10 -7.49 1.82
CA TYR A 85 -0.44 -8.85 1.67
C TYR A 85 -1.60 -8.85 0.66
N ASP A 86 -1.61 -9.82 -0.25
CA ASP A 86 -2.63 -9.96 -1.29
C ASP A 86 -3.85 -10.72 -0.78
N ILE A 87 -3.64 -11.70 0.10
CA ILE A 87 -4.68 -12.49 0.76
C ILE A 87 -4.56 -12.32 2.28
N ILE A 88 -5.67 -12.00 2.93
CA ILE A 88 -5.78 -11.91 4.40
C ILE A 88 -6.91 -12.83 4.85
N ARG A 89 -6.58 -13.88 5.59
CA ARG A 89 -7.56 -14.78 6.22
C ARG A 89 -7.89 -14.29 7.63
N VAL A 90 -9.16 -14.02 7.89
CA VAL A 90 -9.68 -13.72 9.22
C VAL A 90 -10.33 -14.99 9.76
N VAL A 91 -9.73 -15.59 10.79
CA VAL A 91 -10.21 -16.85 11.40
C VAL A 91 -10.78 -16.61 12.79
N SER A 92 -11.74 -17.44 13.20
CA SER A 92 -12.32 -17.42 14.54
C SER A 92 -12.33 -18.82 15.14
N LYS A 93 -12.16 -18.92 16.46
CA LYS A 93 -12.29 -20.19 17.20
C LYS A 93 -13.72 -20.75 17.15
N THR A 94 -14.70 -19.88 17.02
CA THR A 94 -16.12 -20.20 16.95
C THR A 94 -16.74 -19.66 15.66
N ARG A 95 -17.98 -20.06 15.36
CA ARG A 95 -18.73 -19.52 14.23
C ARG A 95 -18.84 -18.00 14.33
N LEU A 96 -18.50 -17.30 13.25
CA LEU A 96 -18.67 -15.86 13.10
C LEU A 96 -20.15 -15.49 13.05
N THR A 97 -20.57 -14.57 13.93
CA THR A 97 -21.92 -13.99 13.90
C THR A 97 -22.07 -13.00 12.74
N LEU A 98 -23.32 -12.63 12.41
CA LEU A 98 -23.58 -11.61 11.39
C LEU A 98 -22.91 -10.28 11.73
N GLU A 99 -22.99 -9.84 12.98
CA GLU A 99 -22.34 -8.59 13.44
C GLU A 99 -20.82 -8.64 13.28
N GLN A 100 -20.19 -9.78 13.57
CA GLN A 100 -18.74 -9.94 13.39
C GLN A 100 -18.34 -9.86 11.90
N LYS A 101 -19.15 -10.46 11.02
CA LYS A 101 -18.96 -10.39 9.56
C LYS A 101 -19.14 -8.98 9.03
N ASP A 102 -20.17 -8.28 9.50
CA ASP A 102 -20.43 -6.89 9.12
C ASP A 102 -19.33 -5.95 9.63
N ARG A 103 -18.78 -6.21 10.82
CA ARG A 103 -17.59 -5.50 11.31
C ARG A 103 -16.38 -5.71 10.39
N ILE A 104 -16.12 -6.94 9.93
CA ILE A 104 -15.06 -7.21 8.95
C ILE A 104 -15.30 -6.43 7.66
N LYS A 105 -16.53 -6.44 7.13
CA LYS A 105 -16.91 -5.70 5.90
C LYS A 105 -16.72 -4.19 6.05
N ARG A 106 -17.12 -3.61 7.19
CA ARG A 106 -16.88 -2.18 7.50
C ARG A 106 -15.39 -1.88 7.63
N ALA A 107 -14.60 -2.77 8.23
CA ALA A 107 -13.18 -2.57 8.43
C ALA A 107 -12.38 -2.57 7.12
N ILE A 108 -12.82 -3.33 6.11
CA ILE A 108 -12.16 -3.35 4.79
C ILE A 108 -12.66 -2.27 3.84
N ALA A 109 -13.81 -1.63 4.12
CA ALA A 109 -14.39 -0.64 3.22
C ALA A 109 -13.39 0.45 2.80
N PRO A 110 -12.53 1.01 3.69
CA PRO A 110 -11.52 2.01 3.31
C PRO A 110 -10.29 1.45 2.55
N LEU A 111 -10.16 0.12 2.44
CA LEU A 111 -8.99 -0.55 1.86
C LEU A 111 -9.21 -0.79 0.37
N VAL A 112 -8.64 0.08 -0.47
CA VAL A 112 -8.91 0.06 -1.91
C VAL A 112 -8.56 -1.28 -2.55
N GLY A 113 -9.54 -1.87 -3.24
CA GLY A 113 -9.38 -3.12 -3.98
C GLY A 113 -9.44 -4.39 -3.13
N VAL A 114 -9.72 -4.29 -1.83
CA VAL A 114 -9.91 -5.46 -0.96
C VAL A 114 -11.36 -5.92 -1.03
N GLU A 115 -11.58 -7.17 -1.40
CA GLU A 115 -12.90 -7.80 -1.48
C GLU A 115 -12.96 -9.08 -0.66
N VAL A 116 -14.15 -9.44 -0.18
CA VAL A 116 -14.40 -10.75 0.43
C VAL A 116 -14.59 -11.77 -0.69
N ILE A 117 -13.66 -12.71 -0.82
CA ILE A 117 -13.73 -13.76 -1.85
C ILE A 117 -14.32 -15.07 -1.31
N GLU A 118 -14.27 -15.28 -0.01
CA GLU A 118 -14.80 -16.48 0.62
C GLU A 118 -15.35 -16.18 2.03
N GLU A 119 -16.52 -16.73 2.35
CA GLU A 119 -17.17 -16.58 3.65
C GLU A 119 -17.63 -17.95 4.16
N LYS A 120 -16.89 -18.53 5.10
CA LYS A 120 -17.21 -19.79 5.79
C LYS A 120 -17.82 -19.52 7.17
N ALA A 121 -18.11 -20.59 7.92
CA ALA A 121 -18.66 -20.50 9.26
C ALA A 121 -17.71 -19.78 10.24
N ASN A 122 -16.41 -20.06 10.19
CA ASN A 122 -15.39 -19.57 11.13
C ASN A 122 -14.20 -18.88 10.43
N GLU A 123 -14.32 -18.59 9.13
CA GLU A 123 -13.27 -17.99 8.32
C GLU A 123 -13.88 -17.00 7.31
N MET A 124 -13.23 -15.85 7.12
CA MET A 124 -13.44 -14.97 5.97
C MET A 124 -12.12 -14.75 5.24
N VAL A 125 -12.11 -14.88 3.92
CA VAL A 125 -10.93 -14.68 3.09
C VAL A 125 -11.09 -13.39 2.32
N LEU A 126 -10.14 -12.48 2.53
CA LEU A 126 -10.09 -11.15 1.91
C LEU A 126 -8.98 -11.15 0.88
N GLN A 127 -9.24 -10.61 -0.31
CA GLN A 127 -8.22 -10.50 -1.35
C GLN A 127 -8.14 -9.08 -1.90
N CYS A 128 -6.92 -8.55 -2.03
CA CYS A 128 -6.65 -7.36 -2.82
C CYS A 128 -6.60 -7.73 -4.31
N LEU A 129 -7.61 -7.31 -5.07
CA LEU A 129 -7.74 -7.59 -6.51
C LEU A 129 -6.98 -6.60 -7.39
N LEU A 130 -6.45 -5.53 -6.81
CA LEU A 130 -5.66 -4.53 -7.54
C LEU A 130 -4.24 -5.03 -7.77
N SER A 131 -3.85 -5.07 -9.05
CA SER A 131 -2.46 -5.27 -9.41
C SER A 131 -1.57 -4.15 -8.85
N PRO A 132 -0.35 -4.48 -8.38
CA PRO A 132 0.63 -3.45 -8.03
C PRO A 132 0.81 -2.46 -9.19
N LEU A 133 0.80 -1.15 -8.88
CA LEU A 133 0.97 -0.07 -9.85
C LEU A 133 -0.17 0.09 -10.88
N ALA A 134 -1.35 -0.52 -10.66
CA ALA A 134 -2.53 -0.31 -11.52
C ALA A 134 -2.90 1.17 -11.68
N VAL A 135 -2.61 1.99 -10.67
CA VAL A 135 -2.67 3.45 -10.72
C VAL A 135 -1.30 3.98 -10.35
N SER A 136 -0.76 4.91 -11.16
CA SER A 136 0.55 5.50 -10.90
C SER A 136 0.54 6.36 -9.63
N LEU A 137 1.67 6.37 -8.90
CA LEU A 137 1.84 7.23 -7.72
C LEU A 137 1.53 8.70 -8.06
N LYS A 138 2.03 9.20 -9.21
CA LYS A 138 1.77 10.57 -9.66
C LYS A 138 0.28 10.90 -9.76
N ALA A 139 -0.54 9.97 -10.27
CA ALA A 139 -1.99 10.17 -10.36
C ALA A 139 -2.65 10.17 -8.98
N LEU A 140 -2.21 9.28 -8.07
CA LEU A 140 -2.69 9.24 -6.69
C LEU A 140 -2.37 10.52 -5.93
N PHE A 141 -1.12 11.01 -6.01
CA PHE A 141 -0.70 12.28 -5.41
C PHE A 141 -1.50 13.47 -5.93
N LYS A 142 -1.67 13.57 -7.26
CA LYS A 142 -2.48 14.64 -7.86
C LYS A 142 -3.92 14.63 -7.34
N ARG A 143 -4.53 13.44 -7.20
CA ARG A 143 -5.89 13.32 -6.68
C ARG A 143 -5.96 13.68 -5.20
N ALA A 144 -5.01 13.19 -4.38
CA ALA A 144 -4.94 13.51 -2.95
C ALA A 144 -4.79 15.02 -2.72
N ASP A 145 -3.90 15.67 -3.47
CA ASP A 145 -3.65 17.11 -3.41
C ASP A 145 -4.92 17.93 -3.72
N VAL A 146 -5.63 17.61 -4.82
CA VAL A 146 -6.88 18.27 -5.17
C VAL A 146 -7.92 18.14 -4.05
N ILE A 147 -8.09 16.95 -3.49
CA ILE A 147 -9.05 16.69 -2.41
C ILE A 147 -8.66 17.48 -1.15
N ALA A 148 -7.41 17.39 -0.71
CA ALA A 148 -6.93 18.08 0.49
C ALA A 148 -7.07 19.60 0.38
N GLN A 149 -6.72 20.18 -0.78
CA GLN A 149 -6.91 21.62 -1.01
C GLN A 149 -8.38 22.04 -0.99
N GLN A 150 -9.27 21.23 -1.56
CA GLN A 150 -10.71 21.51 -1.51
C GLN A 150 -11.25 21.40 -0.09
N MET A 151 -10.87 20.36 0.66
CA MET A 151 -11.24 20.21 2.07
C MET A 151 -10.78 21.41 2.89
N HIS A 152 -9.55 21.88 2.69
CA HIS A 152 -9.03 23.05 3.39
C HIS A 152 -9.79 24.33 3.04
N ARG A 153 -10.04 24.61 1.75
CA ARG A 153 -10.83 25.79 1.34
C ARG A 153 -12.24 25.75 1.90
N ASP A 154 -12.88 24.59 1.83
CA ASP A 154 -14.27 24.42 2.24
C ASP A 154 -14.43 24.44 3.76
N SER A 155 -13.44 23.99 4.54
CA SER A 155 -13.49 24.08 6.00
C SER A 155 -13.41 25.53 6.49
N ILE A 156 -12.58 26.36 5.85
CA ILE A 156 -12.51 27.79 6.11
C ILE A 156 -13.79 28.49 5.67
N LYS A 157 -14.31 28.15 4.48
CA LYS A 157 -15.58 28.71 4.00
C LYS A 157 -16.74 28.36 4.93
N ALA A 158 -16.84 27.10 5.38
CA ALA A 158 -17.85 26.67 6.33
C ALA A 158 -17.80 27.46 7.64
N LEU A 159 -16.60 27.82 8.11
CA LEU A 159 -16.43 28.66 9.29
C LEU A 159 -16.92 30.09 9.07
N VAL A 160 -16.52 30.72 7.97
CA VAL A 160 -16.88 32.12 7.65
C VAL A 160 -18.38 32.26 7.40
N ASP A 161 -18.94 31.38 6.59
CA ASP A 161 -20.34 31.42 6.16
C ASP A 161 -21.29 30.76 7.17
N ARG A 162 -20.74 30.16 8.24
CA ARG A 162 -21.49 29.35 9.23
C ARG A 162 -22.28 28.21 8.60
N ASP A 163 -21.73 27.58 7.58
CA ASP A 163 -22.37 26.51 6.81
C ASP A 163 -22.06 25.12 7.40
N VAL A 164 -23.04 24.58 8.13
CA VAL A 164 -22.94 23.25 8.76
C VAL A 164 -22.92 22.13 7.72
N GLU A 165 -23.63 22.27 6.62
CA GLU A 165 -23.69 21.24 5.58
C GLU A 165 -22.34 21.13 4.86
N LEU A 166 -21.70 22.27 4.58
CA LEU A 166 -20.35 22.30 4.01
C LEU A 166 -19.32 21.69 4.98
N ALA A 167 -19.42 21.98 6.28
CA ALA A 167 -18.58 21.35 7.29
C ALA A 167 -18.76 19.82 7.32
N GLN A 168 -20.00 19.31 7.25
CA GLN A 168 -20.26 17.87 7.16
C GLN A 168 -19.69 17.26 5.87
N SER A 169 -19.77 17.98 4.75
CA SER A 169 -19.17 17.56 3.47
C SER A 169 -17.65 17.43 3.56
N VAL A 170 -16.96 18.32 4.29
CA VAL A 170 -15.52 18.19 4.56
C VAL A 170 -15.23 16.89 5.32
N VAL A 171 -15.99 16.60 6.39
CA VAL A 171 -15.79 15.37 7.19
C VAL A 171 -16.00 14.11 6.35
N LYS A 172 -16.96 14.11 5.42
CA LYS A 172 -17.21 12.95 4.54
C LYS A 172 -16.08 12.72 3.54
N ARG A 173 -15.50 13.78 2.97
CA ARG A 173 -14.40 13.68 1.98
C ARG A 173 -13.08 13.19 2.57
N ASP A 174 -12.93 13.24 3.89
CA ASP A 174 -11.78 12.67 4.59
C ASP A 174 -11.60 11.17 4.32
N GLU A 175 -12.71 10.43 4.19
CA GLU A 175 -12.65 9.01 3.87
C GLU A 175 -11.97 8.79 2.50
N ASP A 176 -12.29 9.60 1.50
CA ASP A 176 -11.66 9.51 0.17
C ASP A 176 -10.16 9.79 0.22
N LEU A 177 -9.74 10.77 1.02
CA LEU A 177 -8.33 11.11 1.19
C LEU A 177 -7.56 9.98 1.89
N ASN A 178 -8.13 9.42 2.96
CA ASN A 178 -7.56 8.31 3.71
C ASN A 178 -7.39 7.05 2.85
N ARG A 179 -8.38 6.73 2.01
CA ARG A 179 -8.31 5.62 1.05
C ARG A 179 -7.12 5.76 0.10
N ILE A 180 -6.91 6.96 -0.44
CA ILE A 180 -5.79 7.25 -1.34
C ILE A 180 -4.46 7.10 -0.59
N TYR A 181 -4.37 7.66 0.62
CA TYR A 181 -3.18 7.56 1.46
C TYR A 181 -2.82 6.09 1.74
N PHE A 182 -3.77 5.26 2.15
CA PHE A 182 -3.51 3.83 2.40
C PHE A 182 -3.05 3.10 1.14
N LEU A 183 -3.65 3.39 -0.02
CA LEU A 183 -3.22 2.82 -1.30
C LEU A 183 -1.80 3.24 -1.67
N VAL A 184 -1.43 4.51 -1.50
CA VAL A 184 -0.06 4.99 -1.73
C VAL A 184 0.93 4.24 -0.83
N VAL A 185 0.64 4.15 0.47
CA VAL A 185 1.53 3.44 1.41
C VAL A 185 1.68 1.97 1.06
N ARG A 186 0.59 1.29 0.66
CA ARG A 186 0.63 -0.09 0.17
C ARG A 186 1.52 -0.20 -1.06
N GLN A 187 1.32 0.63 -2.09
CA GLN A 187 2.14 0.59 -3.30
C GLN A 187 3.63 0.79 -3.01
N LEU A 188 3.97 1.80 -2.19
CA LEU A 188 5.36 2.07 -1.81
C LEU A 188 6.01 0.87 -1.12
N ARG A 189 5.30 0.22 -0.18
CA ARG A 189 5.80 -0.98 0.50
C ARG A 189 5.91 -2.19 -0.45
N THR A 190 4.99 -2.33 -1.39
CA THR A 190 5.07 -3.36 -2.44
C THR A 190 6.28 -3.14 -3.36
N ILE A 191 6.57 -1.90 -3.76
CA ILE A 191 7.78 -1.55 -4.52
C ILE A 191 9.05 -1.90 -3.72
N ILE A 192 9.08 -1.55 -2.43
CA ILE A 192 10.23 -1.85 -1.55
C ILE A 192 10.45 -3.37 -1.43
N ARG A 193 9.39 -4.16 -1.31
CA ARG A 193 9.48 -5.62 -1.19
C ARG A 193 9.87 -6.32 -2.49
N ASN A 194 9.56 -5.73 -3.63
CA ASN A 194 9.86 -6.30 -4.94
C ASN A 194 10.65 -5.30 -5.80
N PRO A 195 12.00 -5.34 -5.76
CA PRO A 195 12.84 -4.43 -6.53
C PRO A 195 12.60 -4.44 -8.05
N ARG A 196 11.96 -5.48 -8.61
CA ARG A 196 11.56 -5.49 -10.04
C ARG A 196 10.47 -4.45 -10.32
N LEU A 197 9.61 -4.16 -9.34
CA LEU A 197 8.57 -3.14 -9.46
C LEU A 197 9.12 -1.72 -9.37
N SER A 198 10.30 -1.52 -8.77
CA SER A 198 10.97 -0.20 -8.71
C SER A 198 11.29 0.33 -10.11
N GLU A 199 11.84 -0.54 -10.98
CA GLU A 199 12.12 -0.20 -12.38
C GLU A 199 10.82 0.07 -13.17
N LYS A 200 9.82 -0.82 -13.04
CA LYS A 200 8.51 -0.66 -13.70
C LYS A 200 7.76 0.61 -13.25
N ALA A 201 7.89 0.99 -11.99
CA ALA A 201 7.29 2.20 -11.43
C ALA A 201 8.04 3.48 -11.82
N GLY A 202 9.31 3.37 -12.24
CA GLY A 202 10.20 4.53 -12.41
C GLY A 202 10.48 5.25 -11.09
N VAL A 203 10.50 4.52 -9.96
CA VAL A 203 10.63 5.07 -8.60
C VAL A 203 11.78 4.35 -7.91
N LYS A 204 12.79 5.09 -7.45
CA LYS A 204 13.92 4.50 -6.73
C LYS A 204 13.49 4.14 -5.30
N LEU A 205 14.18 3.18 -4.70
CA LEU A 205 13.84 2.71 -3.35
C LEU A 205 13.96 3.81 -2.26
N HIS A 206 14.90 4.75 -2.42
CA HIS A 206 15.01 5.88 -1.48
C HIS A 206 13.89 6.90 -1.67
N ASP A 207 13.46 7.17 -2.91
CA ASP A 207 12.32 8.04 -3.20
C ASP A 207 11.03 7.55 -2.51
N CYS A 208 10.90 6.24 -2.27
CA CYS A 208 9.75 5.69 -1.56
C CYS A 208 9.59 6.28 -0.15
N LEU A 209 10.68 6.66 0.52
CA LEU A 209 10.64 7.33 1.83
C LEU A 209 10.11 8.76 1.69
N ASP A 210 10.56 9.49 0.67
CA ASP A 210 10.12 10.86 0.40
C ASP A 210 8.65 10.89 0.00
N TYR A 211 8.22 9.99 -0.88
CA TYR A 211 6.80 9.81 -1.20
C TYR A 211 5.98 9.44 0.04
N ARG A 212 6.51 8.60 0.94
CA ARG A 212 5.80 8.22 2.16
C ARG A 212 5.55 9.43 3.08
N LEU A 213 6.52 10.34 3.18
CA LEU A 213 6.40 11.59 3.93
C LEU A 213 5.43 12.55 3.25
N ALA A 214 5.58 12.77 1.94
CA ALA A 214 4.68 13.64 1.17
C ALA A 214 3.21 13.19 1.27
N ALA A 215 2.95 11.88 1.21
CA ALA A 215 1.61 11.34 1.35
C ALA A 215 1.02 11.61 2.74
N LYS A 216 1.84 11.53 3.80
CA LYS A 216 1.38 11.87 5.16
C LYS A 216 1.14 13.37 5.29
N SER A 217 1.99 14.23 4.72
CA SER A 217 1.77 15.68 4.75
C SER A 217 0.44 16.07 4.10
N ILE A 218 0.08 15.47 2.97
CA ILE A 218 -1.20 15.74 2.30
C ILE A 218 -2.39 15.25 3.15
N GLU A 219 -2.32 14.04 3.70
CA GLU A 219 -3.38 13.52 4.57
C GLU A 219 -3.53 14.37 5.84
N SER A 220 -2.43 14.88 6.41
CA SER A 220 -2.48 15.73 7.60
C SER A 220 -3.15 17.09 7.33
N ILE A 221 -3.06 17.61 6.10
CA ILE A 221 -3.85 18.79 5.70
C ILE A 221 -5.35 18.48 5.74
N GLY A 222 -5.75 17.27 5.33
CA GLY A 222 -7.12 16.78 5.44
C GLY A 222 -7.59 16.65 6.88
N ASP A 223 -6.78 16.03 7.74
CA ASP A 223 -7.06 15.89 9.18
C ASP A 223 -7.32 17.26 9.84
N GLU A 224 -6.50 18.26 9.53
CA GLU A 224 -6.68 19.63 10.04
C GLU A 224 -7.95 20.29 9.47
N ALA A 225 -8.26 20.09 8.20
CA ALA A 225 -9.51 20.57 7.61
C ALA A 225 -10.74 19.95 8.30
N VAL A 226 -10.68 18.66 8.65
CA VAL A 226 -11.71 17.97 9.43
C VAL A 226 -11.81 18.52 10.85
N SER A 227 -10.67 18.83 11.49
CA SER A 227 -10.63 19.46 12.81
C SER A 227 -11.38 20.80 12.82
N ILE A 228 -11.10 21.65 11.83
CA ILE A 228 -11.81 22.92 11.61
C ILE A 228 -13.31 22.68 11.44
N ALA A 229 -13.69 21.80 10.50
CA ALA A 229 -15.10 21.51 10.20
C ALA A 229 -15.87 20.98 11.43
N LYS A 230 -15.27 20.09 12.23
CA LYS A 230 -15.85 19.60 13.48
C LYS A 230 -16.06 20.71 14.51
N ASN A 231 -15.13 21.66 14.59
CA ASN A 231 -15.27 22.81 15.48
C ASN A 231 -16.36 23.78 15.01
N VAL A 232 -16.51 24.00 13.70
CA VAL A 232 -17.64 24.79 13.13
C VAL A 232 -18.98 24.20 13.57
N MET A 233 -19.17 22.89 13.38
CA MET A 233 -20.42 22.22 13.76
C MET A 233 -20.74 22.38 15.26
N LYS A 234 -19.72 22.24 16.13
CA LYS A 234 -19.87 22.41 17.59
C LYS A 234 -20.20 23.85 17.99
N LEU A 235 -19.54 24.83 17.37
CA LEU A 235 -19.76 26.25 17.67
C LEU A 235 -21.19 26.68 17.32
N LEU A 236 -21.70 26.22 16.18
CA LEU A 236 -23.04 26.56 15.71
C LEU A 236 -24.13 25.81 16.49
N SER A 237 -23.89 24.56 16.88
CA SER A 237 -24.82 23.85 17.77
C SER A 237 -24.92 24.50 19.16
N ASN A 238 -23.83 25.10 19.66
CA ASN A 238 -23.81 25.76 20.96
C ASN A 238 -24.44 27.15 20.93
N LYS A 239 -24.27 27.92 19.85
CA LYS A 239 -24.96 29.22 19.68
C LYS A 239 -26.48 29.07 19.64
N ALA A 240 -26.99 28.05 18.95
CA ALA A 240 -28.42 27.77 18.92
C ALA A 240 -29.02 27.49 20.32
N LYS A 241 -28.23 26.95 21.26
CA LYS A 241 -28.67 26.74 22.65
C LYS A 241 -28.68 28.02 23.49
N LEU A 242 -27.78 28.95 23.22
CA LEU A 242 -27.68 30.23 23.96
C LEU A 242 -28.71 31.27 23.51
N GLU A 243 -29.30 31.14 22.31
CA GLU A 243 -30.38 32.02 21.82
C GLU A 243 -31.78 31.52 22.24
N LEU A 244 -31.88 30.36 22.91
CA LEU A 244 -33.12 29.74 23.39
C LEU A 244 -33.30 29.82 24.92
N GLU A 245 -32.39 30.49 25.63
CA GLU A 245 -32.46 30.82 27.07
C GLU A 245 -32.58 32.34 27.26
#